data_AF-A0A2A3AIK7-F1
#
_entry.id   AF-A0A2A3AIK7-F1
#
_cell.length_a   1.000
_cell.length_b   1.000
_cell.length_c   1.000
_cell.angle_alpha   90.00
_cell.angle_beta   90.00
_cell.angle_gamma   90.00
#
_symmetry.space_group_name_H-M   'P 1'
#
loop_
_entity.id
_entity.type
_entity.pdbx_description
1 polymer ?
#
loop_
_entity_poly.entity_id
_entity_poly.type
_entity_poly.pdbx_seq_one_letter_code
_entity_poly.pdbx_strand_id
1 'polypeptide(L)'
;MTARDKAHEAVSRLDSVDADDKREPLFTVTRGNPTAEELAALTAVFMAHDAAADDSHAAPVRVPRVQSRRMRLGMKLRPGWGAWRRTRPES
;
A
#
# COMPACT_ATOMS: atom_id res chain seq x y z
N MET A 1 -42.41 13.43 -8.69
CA MET A 1 -41.07 13.38 -8.07
C MET A 1 -40.75 14.77 -7.56
N THR A 2 -40.96 15.01 -6.27
CA THR A 2 -40.92 16.34 -5.64
C THR A 2 -39.49 16.64 -5.18
N ALA A 3 -39.08 17.91 -5.22
CA ALA A 3 -37.71 18.37 -4.89
C ALA A 3 -37.17 17.88 -3.52
N ARG A 4 -38.07 17.48 -2.61
CA ARG A 4 -37.75 16.89 -1.30
C ARG A 4 -37.08 15.52 -1.39
N ASP A 5 -37.41 14.69 -2.39
CA ASP A 5 -36.74 13.39 -2.61
C ASP A 5 -35.29 13.58 -3.09
N LYS A 6 -35.06 14.54 -4.00
CA LYS A 6 -33.71 14.85 -4.50
C LYS A 6 -32.78 15.34 -3.39
N ALA A 7 -33.31 16.11 -2.44
CA ALA A 7 -32.52 16.58 -1.30
C ALA A 7 -32.09 15.42 -0.40
N HIS A 8 -33.00 14.47 -0.11
CA HIS A 8 -32.65 13.26 0.65
C HIS A 8 -31.64 12.37 -0.11
N GLU A 9 -31.74 12.27 -1.44
CA GLU A 9 -30.77 11.52 -2.25
C GLU A 9 -29.38 12.18 -2.27
N ALA A 10 -29.31 13.51 -2.30
CA ALA A 10 -28.05 14.24 -2.23
C ALA A 10 -27.38 14.11 -0.86
N VAL A 11 -28.17 14.19 0.23
CA VAL A 11 -27.68 14.01 1.61
C VAL A 11 -27.22 12.57 1.85
N SER A 12 -27.94 11.57 1.30
CA SER A 12 -27.52 10.16 1.38
C SER A 12 -26.27 9.85 0.55
N ARG A 13 -26.01 10.58 -0.54
CA ARG A 13 -24.76 10.44 -1.32
C ARG A 13 -23.54 10.98 -0.57
N LEU A 14 -23.71 12.00 0.28
CA LEU A 14 -22.63 12.54 1.10
C LEU A 14 -22.25 11.56 2.22
N ASP A 15 -23.23 10.99 2.93
CA ASP A 15 -22.99 9.98 3.98
C ASP A 15 -22.34 8.68 3.45
N SER A 16 -22.54 8.36 2.17
CA SER A 16 -21.99 7.15 1.57
C SER A 16 -20.49 7.27 1.21
N VAL A 17 -19.93 8.49 1.19
CA VAL A 17 -18.49 8.71 1.01
C VAL A 17 -17.73 8.42 2.30
N ASP A 18 -18.35 8.65 3.46
CA ASP A 18 -17.78 8.34 4.78
C ASP A 18 -18.02 6.87 5.21
N ALA A 19 -18.98 6.17 4.60
CA ALA A 19 -19.26 4.75 4.89
C ALA A 19 -18.13 3.78 4.46
N ASP A 20 -17.04 4.28 3.88
CA ASP A 20 -15.83 3.53 3.51
C ASP A 20 -14.90 3.25 4.70
N ASP A 21 -15.21 3.78 5.89
CA ASP A 21 -14.40 3.77 7.12
C ASP A 21 -14.07 2.37 7.69
N LYS A 22 -14.56 1.29 7.07
CA LYS A 22 -14.27 -0.11 7.47
C LYS A 22 -13.32 -0.83 6.52
N ARG A 23 -12.84 -0.19 5.45
CA ARG A 23 -11.78 -0.77 4.61
C ARG A 23 -10.43 -0.52 5.29
N GLU A 24 -9.62 -1.57 5.37
CA GLU A 24 -8.24 -1.43 5.84
C GLU A 24 -7.51 -0.46 4.89
N PRO A 25 -6.87 0.61 5.40
CA PRO A 25 -6.29 1.64 4.54
C PRO A 25 -5.13 1.05 3.71
N LEU A 26 -5.09 1.35 2.40
CA LEU A 26 -4.05 0.85 1.49
C LEU A 26 -2.63 1.20 1.98
N PHE A 27 -2.44 2.44 2.45
CA PHE A 27 -1.23 2.88 3.13
C PHE A 27 -1.53 4.09 4.02
N THR A 28 -0.64 4.38 4.97
CA THR A 28 -0.72 5.57 5.84
C THR A 28 0.55 6.40 5.75
N VAL A 29 0.39 7.73 5.79
CA VAL A 29 1.52 8.67 5.79
C VAL A 29 1.89 8.99 7.23
N THR A 30 3.02 8.45 7.71
CA THR A 30 3.44 8.64 9.11
C THR A 30 4.18 9.96 9.35
N ARG A 31 4.63 10.64 8.30
CA ARG A 31 5.42 11.88 8.38
C ARG A 31 5.35 12.67 7.07
N GLY A 32 5.40 14.01 7.18
CA GLY A 32 5.39 14.94 6.06
C GLY A 32 3.99 15.40 5.69
N ASN A 33 3.88 16.27 4.69
CA ASN A 33 2.61 16.72 4.13
C ASN A 33 2.67 16.58 2.60
N PRO A 34 2.53 15.35 2.07
CA PRO A 34 2.62 15.11 0.63
C PRO A 34 1.47 15.80 -0.10
N THR A 35 1.72 16.19 -1.35
CA THR A 35 0.66 16.79 -2.17
C THR A 35 -0.31 15.73 -2.69
N ALA A 36 -1.48 16.16 -3.14
CA ALA A 36 -2.48 15.25 -3.71
C ALA A 36 -1.94 14.51 -4.95
N GLU A 37 -1.12 15.18 -5.74
CA GLU A 37 -0.47 14.60 -6.93
C GLU A 37 0.50 13.48 -6.56
N GLU A 38 1.28 13.64 -5.49
CA GLU A 38 2.20 12.61 -5.01
C GLU A 38 1.45 11.37 -4.51
N LEU A 39 0.33 11.58 -3.81
CA LEU A 39 -0.55 10.48 -3.37
C LEU A 39 -1.19 9.74 -4.54
N ALA A 40 -1.65 10.48 -5.55
CA ALA A 40 -2.24 9.90 -6.76
C ALA A 40 -1.21 9.07 -7.55
N ALA A 41 0.02 9.60 -7.71
CA ALA A 41 1.10 8.90 -8.39
C ALA A 41 1.48 7.60 -7.66
N LEU A 42 1.61 7.64 -6.33
CA LEU A 42 1.92 6.45 -5.53
C LEU A 42 0.81 5.39 -5.63
N THR A 43 -0.45 5.82 -5.62
CA THR A 43 -1.60 4.92 -5.77
C THR A 43 -1.59 4.23 -7.14
N ALA A 44 -1.30 4.98 -8.21
CA ALA A 44 -1.19 4.42 -9.56
C ALA A 44 -0.08 3.34 -9.66
N VAL A 45 1.05 3.55 -8.98
CA VAL A 45 2.13 2.56 -8.92
C VAL A 45 1.69 1.27 -8.21
N PHE A 46 0.97 1.38 -7.09
CA PHE A 46 0.45 0.20 -6.40
C PHE A 46 -0.56 -0.58 -7.24
N MET A 47 -1.48 0.12 -7.93
CA MET A 47 -2.43 -0.53 -8.83
C MET A 47 -1.73 -1.22 -10.00
N ALA A 48 -0.69 -0.60 -10.58
CA ALA A 48 0.11 -1.23 -11.63
C ALA A 48 0.91 -2.44 -11.13
N HIS A 49 1.38 -2.40 -9.88
CA HIS A 49 2.09 -3.52 -9.27
C HIS A 49 1.17 -4.73 -9.04
N ASP A 50 -0.05 -4.50 -8.53
CA ASP A 50 -1.05 -5.54 -8.29
C ASP A 50 -1.46 -6.22 -9.62
N ALA A 51 -1.72 -5.41 -10.65
CA ALA A 51 -2.01 -5.92 -11.99
C ALA A 51 -0.86 -6.76 -12.58
N ALA A 52 0.40 -6.39 -12.31
CA ALA A 52 1.56 -7.16 -12.76
C ALA A 52 1.81 -8.43 -11.93
N ALA A 53 1.33 -8.47 -10.67
CA ALA A 53 1.45 -9.63 -9.80
C ALA A 53 0.53 -10.78 -10.25
N ASP A 54 -0.66 -10.48 -10.77
CA ASP A 54 -1.58 -11.49 -11.32
C ASP A 54 -1.01 -12.22 -12.55
N ASP A 55 -0.21 -11.54 -13.38
CA ASP A 55 0.48 -12.16 -14.52
C ASP A 55 1.73 -12.96 -14.12
N SER A 56 2.20 -12.81 -12.88
CA SER A 56 3.49 -13.32 -12.41
C SER A 56 3.29 -14.51 -11.46
N HIS A 57 2.92 -15.68 -12.00
CA HIS A 57 3.06 -16.93 -11.24
C HIS A 57 4.52 -17.09 -10.78
N ALA A 58 4.69 -16.98 -9.46
CA ALA A 58 5.93 -16.66 -8.77
C ALA A 58 7.11 -17.59 -9.11
N ALA A 59 8.14 -17.04 -9.74
CA ALA A 59 9.49 -17.57 -9.54
C ALA A 59 9.91 -17.26 -8.10
N PRO A 60 10.38 -18.23 -7.29
CA PRO A 60 10.80 -17.95 -5.93
C PRO A 60 11.96 -16.95 -5.95
N VAL A 61 11.72 -15.79 -5.31
CA VAL A 61 12.74 -14.75 -5.11
C VAL A 61 13.94 -15.40 -4.43
N ARG A 62 15.07 -15.51 -5.15
CA ARG A 62 16.29 -16.12 -4.63
C ARG A 62 16.88 -15.19 -3.57
N VAL A 63 16.58 -15.45 -2.31
CA VAL A 63 17.21 -14.74 -1.18
C VAL A 63 18.73 -14.97 -1.26
N PRO A 64 19.55 -13.90 -1.33
CA PRO A 64 21.00 -14.04 -1.40
C PRO A 64 21.54 -14.93 -0.26
N ARG A 65 22.51 -15.81 -0.57
CA ARG A 65 23.05 -16.80 0.39
C ARG A 65 23.54 -16.18 1.71
N VAL A 66 24.01 -14.95 1.65
CA VAL A 66 24.47 -14.17 2.83
C VAL A 66 23.28 -13.79 3.72
N GLN A 67 22.16 -13.40 3.14
CA GLN A 67 20.95 -13.03 3.88
C GLN A 67 20.33 -14.27 4.55
N SER A 68 20.22 -15.39 3.84
CA SER A 68 19.68 -16.64 4.40
C SER A 68 20.55 -17.21 5.54
N ARG A 69 21.89 -17.11 5.44
CA ARG A 69 22.79 -17.50 6.54
C ARG A 69 22.57 -16.65 7.79
N ARG A 70 22.40 -15.33 7.65
CA ARG A 70 22.19 -14.43 8.80
C ARG A 70 20.86 -14.69 9.50
N MET A 71 19.81 -14.98 8.75
CA MET A 71 18.50 -15.36 9.30
C MET A 71 18.59 -16.67 10.11
N ARG A 72 19.29 -17.69 9.58
CA ARG A 72 19.53 -18.95 10.31
C ARG A 72 20.35 -18.78 11.60
N LEU A 73 21.20 -17.76 11.66
CA LEU A 73 22.02 -17.45 12.83
C LEU A 73 21.30 -16.51 13.83
N GLY A 74 20.00 -16.22 13.63
CA GLY A 74 19.23 -15.36 14.53
C GLY A 74 19.67 -13.89 14.51
N MET A 75 20.47 -13.48 13.52
CA MET A 75 20.91 -12.08 13.38
C MET A 75 19.75 -11.24 12.82
N LYS A 76 18.84 -10.81 13.70
CA LYS A 76 17.73 -9.92 13.35
C LYS A 76 18.27 -8.61 12.77
N LEU A 77 17.65 -8.13 11.69
CA LEU A 77 17.87 -6.77 11.25
C LEU A 77 17.38 -5.84 12.36
N ARG A 78 18.28 -5.01 12.90
CA ARG A 78 17.87 -3.98 13.85
C ARG A 78 16.96 -3.00 13.10
N PRO A 79 15.73 -2.74 13.59
CA PRO A 79 14.92 -1.67 13.03
C PRO A 79 15.69 -0.35 13.18
N GLY A 80 15.78 0.42 12.09
CA GLY A 80 16.59 1.64 12.05
C GLY A 80 16.73 2.20 10.64
N TRP A 81 17.19 3.44 10.55
CA TRP A 81 17.42 4.10 9.26
C TRP A 81 18.43 3.29 8.43
N GLY A 82 18.04 2.95 7.20
CA GLY A 82 18.84 2.11 6.31
C GLY A 82 18.69 0.59 6.52
N ALA A 83 17.85 0.13 7.44
CA ALA A 83 17.56 -1.30 7.59
C ALA A 83 17.00 -1.92 6.30
N TRP A 84 16.17 -1.15 5.58
CA TRP A 84 15.55 -1.53 4.30
C TRP A 84 16.55 -1.73 3.15
N ARG A 85 17.77 -1.17 3.23
CA ARG A 85 18.82 -1.41 2.22
C ARG A 85 19.34 -2.83 2.27
N ARG A 86 19.18 -3.51 3.41
CA ARG A 86 19.69 -4.86 3.66
C ARG A 86 18.65 -5.95 3.35
N THR A 87 17.45 -5.56 2.96
CA THR A 87 16.33 -6.46 2.59
C THR A 87 16.08 -6.49 1.08
N ARG A 88 16.89 -5.82 0.25
CA ARG A 88 16.69 -5.84 -1.20
C ARG A 88 17.01 -7.25 -1.75
N PRO A 89 16.07 -7.87 -2.51
CA PRO A 89 16.41 -9.01 -3.34
C PRO A 89 17.31 -8.53 -4.49
N GLU A 90 18.36 -9.30 -4.79
CA GLU A 90 19.15 -9.10 -6.01
C GLU A 90 18.25 -9.44 -7.20
N SER A 91 18.20 -8.57 -8.23
CA SER A 91 17.49 -8.82 -9.48
C SER A 91 18.13 -9.94 -10.29
#